data_AF-A0A7Z0D1W4-F1
#
_entry.id   AF-A0A7Z0D1W4-F1
#
_cell.length_a   1.000
_cell.length_b   1.000
_cell.length_c   1.000
_cell.angle_alpha   90.00
_cell.angle_beta   90.00
_cell.angle_gamma   90.00
#
_symmetry.space_group_name_H-M   'P 1'
#
loop_
_entity.id
_entity.type
_entity.pdbx_description
1 polymer ?
#
loop_
_entity_poly.entity_id
_entity_poly.type
_entity_poly.pdbx_seq_one_letter_code
_entity_poly.pdbx_strand_id
1 'polypeptide(L)'
;MRKDDLIKGRKYALRPKGSGPGEPFIKATFIGPARGRQCRIRYEDGELEDLEEWVHTRLIACVWGERKFFLRDEERAARLAKADAELWDPVTEEAISAVMTASGEYTGFLRRWDTDPVSAERYWARGGVEGTPLEDDPANYQDRGGVWHLSFRSALKAARAFAAADPEMVDLYLRGWEEELKAEGFEPGGRHSHDLLRKWAPSHALVRAWSQVPRGVAAEMEIERLRALVSTAVRYLYEAGEDSKAGRIERGLHGR
;
A
#
# COMPACT_ATOMS: atom_id res chain seq x y z
N MET A 1 23.13 0.01 -9.74
CA MET A 1 23.80 -1.12 -10.42
C MET A 1 24.89 -1.68 -9.51
N ARG A 2 25.04 -3.01 -9.43
CA ARG A 2 26.12 -3.65 -8.66
C ARG A 2 27.39 -3.69 -9.50
N LYS A 3 28.54 -3.84 -8.84
CA LYS A 3 29.84 -3.96 -9.53
C LYS A 3 29.86 -5.18 -10.47
N ASP A 4 29.14 -6.24 -10.11
CA ASP A 4 29.13 -7.52 -10.82
C ASP A 4 28.27 -7.45 -12.10
N ASP A 5 27.42 -6.43 -12.24
CA ASP A 5 26.61 -6.18 -13.44
C ASP A 5 27.38 -5.40 -14.53
N LEU A 6 28.60 -4.94 -14.23
CA LEU A 6 29.40 -4.11 -15.11
C LEU A 6 30.23 -4.95 -16.08
N ILE A 7 29.97 -4.78 -17.37
CA ILE A 7 30.65 -5.49 -18.46
C ILE A 7 31.66 -4.56 -19.11
N LYS A 8 32.94 -4.96 -19.09
CA LYS A 8 34.03 -4.18 -19.68
C LYS A 8 33.75 -3.90 -21.17
N GLY A 9 33.96 -2.66 -21.59
CA GLY A 9 33.69 -2.17 -22.95
C GLY A 9 32.22 -1.79 -23.20
N ARG A 10 31.31 -2.04 -22.25
CA ARG A 10 29.89 -1.66 -22.40
C ARG A 10 29.68 -0.18 -22.03
N LYS A 11 28.73 0.43 -22.73
CA LYS A 11 28.32 1.83 -22.57
C LYS A 11 27.19 1.95 -21.53
N TYR A 12 27.36 2.88 -20.62
CA TYR A 12 26.45 3.14 -19.51
C TYR A 12 26.06 4.61 -19.43
N ALA A 13 24.91 4.85 -18.81
CA ALA A 13 24.44 6.16 -18.43
C ALA A 13 24.96 6.50 -17.03
N LEU A 14 25.82 7.51 -16.95
CA LEU A 14 26.37 8.05 -15.72
C LEU A 14 25.58 9.28 -15.31
N ARG A 15 25.21 9.36 -14.02
CA ARG A 15 24.70 10.57 -13.40
C ARG A 15 25.78 11.19 -12.51
N PRO A 16 26.31 12.38 -12.85
CA PRO A 16 27.35 13.03 -12.06
C PRO A 16 26.95 13.24 -10.60
N LYS A 17 27.94 13.35 -9.73
CA LYS A 17 27.69 13.66 -8.33
C LYS A 17 27.06 15.05 -8.23
N GLY A 18 25.91 15.14 -7.57
CA GLY A 18 25.16 16.40 -7.42
C GLY A 18 23.98 16.52 -8.39
N SER A 19 23.95 15.71 -9.44
CA SER A 19 22.81 15.65 -10.36
C SER A 19 21.64 14.87 -9.77
N GLY A 20 20.44 15.44 -9.87
CA GLY A 20 19.19 14.86 -9.41
C GLY A 20 18.45 14.00 -10.44
N PRO A 21 17.33 13.37 -10.05
CA PRO A 21 16.40 12.73 -10.97
C PRO A 21 15.95 13.68 -12.09
N GLY A 22 15.77 13.17 -13.31
CA GLY A 22 15.37 13.97 -14.48
C GLY A 22 16.49 14.76 -15.17
N GLU A 23 17.67 14.89 -14.54
CA GLU A 23 18.84 15.49 -15.20
C GLU A 23 19.44 14.56 -16.27
N PRO A 24 20.03 15.13 -17.34
CA PRO A 24 20.61 14.38 -18.44
C PRO A 24 21.76 13.48 -17.95
N PHE A 25 21.88 12.33 -18.58
CA PHE A 25 22.98 11.41 -18.35
C PHE A 25 24.18 11.75 -19.23
N ILE A 26 25.37 11.52 -18.67
CA ILE A 26 26.61 11.50 -19.44
C ILE A 26 26.88 10.08 -19.93
N LYS A 27 27.37 9.95 -21.16
CA LYS A 27 27.70 8.65 -21.71
C LYS A 27 29.10 8.25 -21.30
N ALA A 28 29.23 7.05 -20.73
CA ALA A 28 30.52 6.54 -20.31
C ALA A 28 30.69 5.06 -20.65
N THR A 29 31.89 4.66 -21.05
CA THR A 29 32.27 3.26 -21.26
C THR A 29 32.98 2.74 -20.01
N PHE A 30 32.53 1.59 -19.50
CA PHE A 30 33.23 0.93 -18.39
C PHE A 30 34.49 0.23 -18.91
N ILE A 31 35.67 0.70 -18.50
CA ILE A 31 36.96 0.17 -18.97
C ILE A 31 37.58 -0.84 -18.00
N GLY A 32 37.09 -0.91 -16.77
CA GLY A 32 37.60 -1.77 -15.72
C GLY A 32 38.99 -1.33 -15.20
N PRO A 33 39.40 -1.84 -14.03
CA PRO A 33 38.67 -2.73 -13.14
C PRO A 33 37.62 -2.01 -12.28
N ALA A 34 36.79 -2.78 -11.57
CA ALA A 34 35.98 -2.30 -10.46
C ALA A 34 36.63 -2.71 -9.13
N ARG A 35 36.75 -1.77 -8.18
CA ARG A 35 37.38 -1.96 -6.87
C ARG A 35 36.47 -1.42 -5.78
N GLY A 36 36.02 -2.30 -4.87
CA GLY A 36 35.10 -1.93 -3.80
C GLY A 36 33.81 -1.31 -4.36
N ARG A 37 33.59 -0.03 -4.08
CA ARG A 37 32.43 0.75 -4.55
C ARG A 37 32.74 1.66 -5.75
N GLN A 38 33.94 1.56 -6.33
CA GLN A 38 34.37 2.38 -7.45
C GLN A 38 34.62 1.55 -8.71
N CYS A 39 34.43 2.16 -9.86
CA CYS A 39 34.73 1.59 -11.16
C CYS A 39 35.45 2.61 -12.03
N ARG A 40 36.39 2.12 -12.86
CA ARG A 40 37.08 2.96 -13.84
C ARG A 40 36.23 3.06 -15.11
N ILE A 41 35.91 4.28 -15.51
CA ILE A 41 35.16 4.60 -16.72
C ILE A 41 35.99 5.48 -17.65
N ARG A 42 35.57 5.55 -18.92
CA ARG A 42 35.98 6.56 -19.88
C ARG A 42 34.75 7.32 -20.38
N TYR A 43 34.79 8.64 -20.36
CA TYR A 43 33.72 9.47 -20.91
C TYR A 43 33.74 9.43 -22.44
N GLU A 44 32.55 9.40 -23.05
CA GLU A 44 32.40 9.23 -24.50
C GLU A 44 31.97 10.52 -25.22
N ASP A 45 31.55 11.54 -24.49
CA ASP A 45 31.09 12.81 -25.03
C ASP A 45 31.31 13.98 -24.05
N GLY A 46 31.29 15.20 -24.60
CA GLY A 46 31.33 16.46 -23.85
C GLY A 46 32.74 16.94 -23.51
N GLU A 47 32.84 17.86 -22.54
CA GLU A 47 34.11 18.48 -22.13
C GLU A 47 35.11 17.49 -21.52
N LEU A 48 34.63 16.31 -21.12
CA LEU A 48 35.43 15.26 -20.51
C LEU A 48 35.73 14.10 -21.47
N GLU A 49 35.46 14.24 -22.77
CA GLU A 49 35.69 13.18 -23.76
C GLU A 49 37.10 12.56 -23.63
N ASP A 50 37.16 11.23 -23.70
CA ASP A 50 38.36 10.39 -23.51
C ASP A 50 39.01 10.43 -22.12
N LEU A 51 38.53 11.27 -21.19
CA LEU A 51 39.02 11.27 -19.82
C LEU A 51 38.66 9.96 -19.14
N GLU A 52 39.63 9.38 -18.43
CA GLU A 52 39.42 8.20 -17.61
C GLU A 52 39.37 8.58 -16.14
N GLU A 53 38.30 8.16 -15.46
CA GLU A 53 38.07 8.50 -14.05
C GLU A 53 37.59 7.29 -13.25
N TRP A 54 37.93 7.28 -11.97
CA TRP A 54 37.35 6.40 -10.98
C TRP A 54 36.08 7.00 -10.38
N VAL A 55 34.93 6.47 -10.77
CA VAL A 55 33.63 6.93 -10.26
C VAL A 55 33.03 5.91 -9.31
N HIS A 56 32.14 6.35 -8.43
CA HIS A 56 31.41 5.42 -7.56
C HIS A 56 30.36 4.68 -8.40
N THR A 57 30.26 3.35 -8.24
CA THR A 57 29.32 2.50 -8.99
C THR A 57 27.84 2.93 -8.87
N ARG A 58 27.48 3.64 -7.79
CA ARG A 58 26.14 4.21 -7.57
C ARG A 58 25.79 5.34 -8.55
N LEU A 59 26.79 5.98 -9.15
CA LEU A 59 26.61 7.02 -10.17
C LEU A 59 26.25 6.41 -11.52
N ILE A 60 26.49 5.11 -11.72
CA ILE A 60 26.08 4.41 -12.93
C ILE A 60 24.62 3.97 -12.77
N ALA A 61 23.73 4.60 -13.53
CA ALA A 61 22.29 4.42 -13.40
C ALA A 61 21.80 3.17 -14.15
N CYS A 62 22.11 3.07 -15.44
CA CYS A 62 21.67 1.98 -16.32
C CYS A 62 22.59 1.83 -17.54
N VAL A 63 22.33 0.82 -18.37
CA VAL A 63 22.97 0.69 -19.69
C VAL A 63 22.55 1.86 -20.57
N TRP A 64 23.46 2.39 -21.40
CA TRP A 64 23.17 3.57 -22.22
C TRP A 64 21.94 3.42 -23.13
N GLY A 65 21.69 2.21 -23.65
CA GLY A 65 20.52 1.89 -24.45
C GLY A 65 19.19 2.02 -23.71
N GLU A 66 19.19 1.84 -22.38
CA GLU A 66 17.99 1.85 -21.53
C GLU A 66 17.68 3.23 -20.95
N ARG A 67 18.56 4.22 -21.13
CA ARG A 67 18.47 5.55 -20.51
C ARG A 67 17.11 6.23 -20.70
N LYS A 68 16.49 6.07 -21.87
CA LYS A 68 15.17 6.66 -22.16
C LYS A 68 14.06 6.02 -21.34
N PHE A 69 14.11 4.70 -21.13
CA PHE A 69 13.17 4.00 -20.27
C PHE A 69 13.40 4.36 -18.81
N PHE A 70 14.66 4.45 -18.39
CA PHE A 70 15.02 4.91 -17.04
C PHE A 70 14.44 6.29 -16.74
N LEU A 71 14.61 7.27 -17.65
CA LEU A 71 14.06 8.61 -17.47
C LEU A 71 12.53 8.62 -17.38
N ARG A 72 11.84 7.75 -18.14
CA ARG A 72 10.38 7.59 -18.03
C ARG A 72 9.98 7.00 -16.68
N ASP A 73 10.72 6.03 -16.17
CA ASP A 73 10.46 5.46 -14.84
C ASP A 73 10.65 6.53 -13.76
N GLU A 74 11.66 7.39 -13.87
CA GLU A 74 11.85 8.53 -12.95
C GLU A 74 10.70 9.54 -13.02
N GLU A 75 10.24 9.87 -14.23
CA GLU A 75 9.11 10.76 -14.42
C GLU A 75 7.84 10.19 -13.78
N ARG A 76 7.58 8.90 -13.98
CA ARG A 76 6.44 8.19 -13.38
C ARG A 76 6.56 8.13 -11.85
N ALA A 77 7.75 7.83 -11.33
CA ALA A 77 8.02 7.85 -9.90
C ALA A 77 7.77 9.23 -9.28
N ALA A 78 8.21 10.31 -9.95
CA ALA A 78 7.98 11.67 -9.49
C ALA A 78 6.48 12.05 -9.52
N ARG A 79 5.76 11.60 -10.56
CA ARG A 79 4.31 11.78 -10.68
C ARG A 79 3.56 11.08 -9.54
N LEU A 80 3.91 9.82 -9.26
CA LEU A 80 3.34 9.04 -8.17
C LEU A 80 3.61 9.70 -6.81
N ALA A 81 4.87 10.06 -6.54
CA ALA A 81 5.25 10.73 -5.30
C ALA A 81 4.50 12.06 -5.09
N LYS A 82 4.23 12.81 -6.17
CA LYS A 82 3.41 14.01 -6.10
C LYS A 82 1.96 13.71 -5.76
N ALA A 83 1.37 12.69 -6.37
CA ALA A 83 0.00 12.27 -6.09
C ALA A 83 -0.16 11.79 -4.63
N ASP A 84 0.82 11.05 -4.12
CA ASP A 84 0.80 10.53 -2.75
C ASP A 84 1.01 11.64 -1.71
N ALA A 85 1.85 12.65 -2.00
CA ALA A 85 2.14 13.73 -1.05
C ALA A 85 0.90 14.54 -0.62
N GLU A 86 -0.14 14.60 -1.45
CA GLU A 86 -1.39 15.31 -1.14
C GLU A 86 -2.33 14.49 -0.25
N LEU A 87 -2.24 13.17 -0.29
CA LEU A 87 -3.14 12.24 0.40
C LEU A 87 -2.53 11.61 1.66
N TRP A 88 -1.21 11.61 1.74
CA TRP A 88 -0.47 10.90 2.78
C TRP A 88 -0.69 11.52 4.16
N ASP A 89 -0.99 10.66 5.12
CA ASP A 89 -0.88 10.96 6.54
C ASP A 89 -0.34 9.74 7.29
N PRO A 90 0.40 9.94 8.39
CA PRO A 90 1.08 8.86 9.10
C PRO A 90 0.14 7.88 9.79
N VAL A 91 -1.08 8.29 10.17
CA VAL A 91 -2.05 7.40 10.83
C VAL A 91 -2.64 6.44 9.82
N THR A 92 -3.00 6.94 8.64
CA THR A 92 -3.51 6.11 7.54
C THR A 92 -2.41 5.22 6.97
N GLU A 93 -1.16 5.69 6.86
CA GLU A 93 -0.03 4.84 6.47
C GLU A 93 0.11 3.63 7.41
N GLU A 94 0.14 3.87 8.73
CA GLU A 94 0.24 2.80 9.72
C GLU A 94 -0.98 1.87 9.69
N ALA A 95 -2.18 2.41 9.45
CA ALA A 95 -3.39 1.60 9.32
C ALA A 95 -3.34 0.69 8.07
N ILE A 96 -2.89 1.20 6.93
CA ILE A 96 -2.66 0.40 5.72
C ILE A 96 -1.62 -0.69 6.01
N SER A 97 -0.49 -0.32 6.64
CA SER A 97 0.58 -1.24 7.01
C SER A 97 0.07 -2.38 7.88
N ALA A 98 -0.69 -2.08 8.94
CA ALA A 98 -1.25 -3.09 9.84
C ALA A 98 -2.18 -4.08 9.12
N VAL A 99 -3.06 -3.60 8.22
CA VAL A 99 -3.95 -4.48 7.45
C VAL A 99 -3.18 -5.33 6.45
N MET A 100 -2.23 -4.74 5.73
CA MET A 100 -1.39 -5.46 4.78
C MET A 100 -0.58 -6.55 5.48
N THR A 101 -0.03 -6.28 6.67
CA THR A 101 0.68 -7.29 7.46
C THR A 101 -0.26 -8.38 8.00
N ALA A 102 -1.45 -8.00 8.48
CA ALA A 102 -2.46 -8.96 8.93
C ALA A 102 -2.87 -9.96 7.83
N SER A 103 -2.83 -9.55 6.57
CA SER A 103 -3.17 -10.43 5.44
C SER A 103 -2.21 -11.60 5.23
N GLY A 104 -0.98 -11.49 5.76
CA GLY A 104 0.11 -12.44 5.54
C GLY A 104 0.82 -12.33 4.19
N GLU A 105 0.36 -11.47 3.27
CA GLU A 105 1.00 -11.27 1.95
C GLU A 105 2.17 -10.28 2.01
N TYR A 106 2.15 -9.36 2.99
CA TYR A 106 3.10 -8.26 3.10
C TYR A 106 3.68 -8.15 4.51
N THR A 107 4.84 -7.51 4.63
CA THR A 107 5.46 -7.19 5.93
C THR A 107 5.12 -5.78 6.42
N GLY A 108 4.39 -5.01 5.62
CA GLY A 108 3.97 -3.65 5.93
C GLY A 108 3.90 -2.76 4.69
N PHE A 109 3.62 -1.48 4.93
CA PHE A 109 3.50 -0.44 3.91
C PHE A 109 4.27 0.82 4.35
N LEU A 110 4.95 1.48 3.41
CA LEU A 110 5.70 2.71 3.69
C LEU A 110 5.59 3.67 2.51
N ARG A 111 4.73 4.69 2.64
CA ARG A 111 4.41 5.75 1.66
C ARG A 111 3.84 5.31 0.31
N ARG A 112 4.35 4.22 -0.26
CA ARG A 112 3.98 3.66 -1.56
C ARG A 112 3.94 2.14 -1.50
N TRP A 113 3.15 1.54 -2.38
CA TRP A 113 3.02 0.09 -2.46
C TRP A 113 3.82 -0.43 -3.65
N ASP A 114 5.07 -0.80 -3.37
CA ASP A 114 5.96 -1.44 -4.34
C ASP A 114 5.85 -2.97 -4.18
N THR A 115 5.44 -3.67 -5.24
CA THR A 115 5.18 -5.12 -5.17
C THR A 115 5.32 -5.78 -6.53
N ASP A 116 5.45 -7.09 -6.55
CA ASP A 116 5.24 -7.86 -7.77
C ASP A 116 3.74 -7.91 -8.14
N PRO A 117 3.40 -8.12 -9.42
CA PRO A 117 2.02 -8.17 -9.89
C PRO A 117 1.16 -9.24 -9.21
N VAL A 118 1.74 -10.42 -8.95
CA VAL A 118 0.99 -11.59 -8.46
C VAL A 118 0.51 -11.35 -7.03
N SER A 119 1.37 -10.82 -6.17
CA SER A 119 1.00 -10.48 -4.80
C SER A 119 -0.05 -9.37 -4.76
N ALA A 120 0.10 -8.35 -5.63
CA ALA A 120 -0.84 -7.23 -5.71
C ALA A 120 -2.24 -7.68 -6.11
N GLU A 121 -2.34 -8.45 -7.20
CA GLU A 121 -3.60 -8.98 -7.72
C GLU A 121 -4.28 -9.91 -6.72
N ARG A 122 -3.52 -10.76 -6.03
CA ARG A 122 -4.06 -11.66 -5.01
C ARG A 122 -4.64 -10.88 -3.83
N TYR A 123 -3.91 -9.90 -3.31
CA TYR A 123 -4.38 -9.05 -2.21
C TYR A 123 -5.64 -8.28 -2.60
N TRP A 124 -5.66 -7.72 -3.82
CA TRP A 124 -6.80 -7.02 -4.41
C TRP A 124 -8.05 -7.91 -4.53
N ALA A 125 -7.86 -9.12 -5.05
CA ALA A 125 -8.93 -10.10 -5.23
C ALA A 125 -9.48 -10.60 -3.88
N ARG A 126 -8.63 -10.79 -2.87
CA ARG A 126 -9.07 -11.15 -1.51
C ARG A 126 -9.96 -10.07 -0.88
N GLY A 127 -9.70 -8.80 -1.20
CA GLY A 127 -10.58 -7.68 -0.82
C GLY A 127 -11.87 -7.59 -1.64
N GLY A 128 -12.06 -8.43 -2.67
CA GLY A 128 -13.23 -8.39 -3.55
C GLY A 128 -13.29 -7.12 -4.42
N VAL A 129 -12.16 -6.48 -4.68
CA VAL A 129 -12.11 -5.25 -5.49
C VAL A 129 -12.10 -5.61 -6.97
N GLU A 130 -13.00 -5.02 -7.75
CA GLU A 130 -13.05 -5.21 -9.19
C GLU A 130 -11.87 -4.55 -9.92
N GLY A 131 -11.55 -5.06 -11.11
CA GLY A 131 -10.46 -4.56 -11.95
C GLY A 131 -9.08 -5.00 -11.48
N THR A 132 -8.05 -4.29 -11.95
CA THR A 132 -6.65 -4.57 -11.59
C THR A 132 -6.08 -3.45 -10.71
N PRO A 133 -5.17 -3.75 -9.76
CA PRO A 133 -4.49 -2.72 -8.96
C PRO A 133 -3.77 -1.68 -9.83
N LEU A 134 -3.17 -2.14 -10.94
CA LEU A 134 -2.38 -1.27 -11.82
C LEU A 134 -3.24 -0.23 -12.55
N GLU A 135 -4.49 -0.56 -12.86
CA GLU A 135 -5.42 0.33 -13.59
C GLU A 135 -6.27 1.22 -12.66
N ASP A 136 -6.23 0.99 -11.35
CA ASP A 136 -7.06 1.69 -10.36
C ASP A 136 -6.77 3.20 -10.27
N ASP A 137 -5.50 3.61 -10.40
CA ASP A 137 -5.10 5.01 -10.39
C ASP A 137 -4.17 5.33 -11.58
N PRO A 138 -4.41 6.41 -12.34
CA PRO A 138 -3.55 6.82 -13.45
C PRO A 138 -2.08 7.10 -13.08
N ALA A 139 -1.78 7.31 -11.79
CA ALA A 139 -0.42 7.47 -11.29
C ALA A 139 0.32 6.13 -11.14
N ASN A 140 -0.41 5.02 -11.04
CA ASN A 140 0.16 3.68 -10.92
C ASN A 140 0.94 3.33 -12.19
N TYR A 141 2.04 2.62 -12.03
CA TYR A 141 2.82 2.17 -13.18
C TYR A 141 3.64 0.92 -12.89
N GLN A 142 3.95 0.20 -13.96
CA GLN A 142 4.97 -0.83 -13.94
C GLN A 142 6.29 -0.26 -14.42
N ASP A 143 7.35 -0.50 -13.66
CA ASP A 143 8.71 -0.13 -14.04
C ASP A 143 9.31 -1.15 -15.03
N ARG A 144 10.49 -0.83 -15.57
CA ARG A 144 11.21 -1.76 -16.47
C ARG A 144 11.65 -3.08 -15.82
N GLY A 145 11.67 -3.14 -14.49
CA GLY A 145 11.98 -4.35 -13.72
C GLY A 145 10.75 -5.26 -13.52
N GLY A 146 9.58 -4.83 -13.97
CA GLY A 146 8.32 -5.53 -13.78
C GLY A 146 7.66 -5.27 -12.43
N VAL A 147 8.26 -4.42 -11.58
CA VAL A 147 7.72 -4.04 -10.27
C VAL A 147 6.56 -3.07 -10.48
N TRP A 148 5.47 -3.31 -9.79
CA TRP A 148 4.35 -2.39 -9.74
C TRP A 148 4.57 -1.37 -8.63
N HIS A 149 4.40 -0.11 -8.99
CA HIS A 149 4.41 1.02 -8.09
C HIS A 149 2.98 1.56 -8.02
N LEU A 150 2.30 1.23 -6.93
CA LEU A 150 0.90 1.56 -6.71
C LEU A 150 0.80 2.71 -5.71
N SER A 151 -0.15 3.61 -5.97
CA SER A 151 -0.37 4.82 -5.21
C SER A 151 -0.85 4.53 -3.79
N PHE A 152 -0.65 5.51 -2.91
CA PHE A 152 -1.21 5.52 -1.56
C PHE A 152 -2.74 5.35 -1.60
N ARG A 153 -3.41 5.94 -2.60
CA ARG A 153 -4.85 5.79 -2.80
C ARG A 153 -5.24 4.34 -3.10
N SER A 154 -4.54 3.70 -4.04
CA SER A 154 -4.81 2.29 -4.38
C SER A 154 -4.53 1.36 -3.20
N ALA A 155 -3.43 1.61 -2.46
CA ALA A 155 -3.13 0.87 -1.23
C ALA A 155 -4.22 1.04 -0.16
N LEU A 156 -4.71 2.28 0.05
CA LEU A 156 -5.79 2.58 0.98
C LEU A 156 -7.09 1.88 0.58
N LYS A 157 -7.45 1.93 -0.71
CA LYS A 157 -8.64 1.25 -1.25
C LYS A 157 -8.55 -0.26 -1.00
N ALA A 158 -7.42 -0.87 -1.35
CA ALA A 158 -7.18 -2.29 -1.17
C ALA A 158 -7.23 -2.69 0.32
N ALA A 159 -6.58 -1.94 1.21
CA ALA A 159 -6.59 -2.20 2.65
C ALA A 159 -8.00 -2.09 3.26
N ARG A 160 -8.77 -1.06 2.89
CA ARG A 160 -10.16 -0.94 3.35
C ARG A 160 -11.02 -2.11 2.89
N ALA A 161 -10.91 -2.49 1.63
CA ALA A 161 -11.66 -3.59 1.06
C ALA A 161 -11.28 -4.93 1.71
N PHE A 162 -9.99 -5.17 1.92
CA PHE A 162 -9.50 -6.35 2.61
C PHE A 162 -10.01 -6.42 4.06
N ALA A 163 -9.88 -5.34 4.83
CA ALA A 163 -10.34 -5.29 6.22
C ALA A 163 -11.85 -5.51 6.34
N ALA A 164 -12.62 -5.07 5.35
CA ALA A 164 -14.04 -5.32 5.24
C ALA A 164 -14.36 -6.79 4.87
N ALA A 165 -13.57 -7.39 3.98
CA ALA A 165 -13.78 -8.77 3.52
C ALA A 165 -13.37 -9.82 4.57
N ASP A 166 -12.32 -9.56 5.35
CA ASP A 166 -11.81 -10.46 6.39
C ASP A 166 -11.59 -9.72 7.73
N PRO A 167 -12.68 -9.31 8.40
CA PRO A 167 -12.60 -8.50 9.62
C PRO A 167 -12.00 -9.28 10.80
N GLU A 168 -12.16 -10.61 10.82
CA GLU A 168 -11.69 -11.47 11.92
C GLU A 168 -10.18 -11.64 11.89
N MET A 169 -9.59 -11.86 10.71
CA MET A 169 -8.14 -11.93 10.55
C MET A 169 -7.45 -10.64 11.00
N VAL A 170 -8.00 -9.50 10.57
CA VAL A 170 -7.44 -8.18 10.92
C VAL A 170 -7.56 -7.90 12.42
N ASP A 171 -8.72 -8.18 13.03
CA ASP A 171 -8.91 -7.96 14.46
C ASP A 171 -8.02 -8.88 15.32
N LEU A 172 -7.88 -10.16 14.94
CA LEU A 172 -7.01 -11.11 15.63
C LEU A 172 -5.55 -10.64 15.59
N TYR A 173 -5.06 -10.20 14.43
CA TYR A 173 -3.71 -9.67 14.29
C TYR A 173 -3.48 -8.45 15.20
N LEU A 174 -4.38 -7.47 15.17
CA LEU A 174 -4.25 -6.27 15.99
C LEU A 174 -4.27 -6.58 17.49
N ARG A 175 -5.15 -7.49 17.93
CA ARG A 175 -5.20 -7.90 19.34
C ARG A 175 -3.92 -8.59 19.78
N GLY A 176 -3.42 -9.54 18.99
CA GLY A 176 -2.17 -10.24 19.30
C GLY A 176 -1.01 -9.26 19.47
N TRP A 177 -0.89 -8.31 18.55
CA TRP A 177 0.14 -7.28 18.61
C TRP A 177 -0.03 -6.33 19.80
N GLU A 178 -1.27 -5.91 20.10
CA GLU A 178 -1.56 -5.08 21.29
C GLU A 178 -1.31 -5.81 22.61
N GLU A 179 -1.60 -7.11 22.68
CA GLU A 179 -1.37 -7.95 23.85
C GLU A 179 0.13 -8.18 24.10
N GLU A 180 0.91 -8.44 23.04
CA GLU A 180 2.37 -8.58 23.11
C GLU A 180 3.01 -7.31 23.69
N LEU A 181 2.69 -6.14 23.12
CA LEU A 181 3.22 -4.88 23.64
C LEU A 181 2.77 -4.55 25.07
N LYS A 182 1.55 -4.96 25.46
CA LYS A 182 1.10 -4.80 26.85
C LYS A 182 1.94 -5.67 27.77
N ALA A 183 2.19 -6.93 27.40
CA ALA A 183 2.98 -7.86 28.18
C ALA A 183 4.43 -7.35 28.34
N GLU A 184 5.09 -6.96 27.24
CA GLU A 184 6.42 -6.34 27.26
C GLU A 184 6.45 -5.07 28.11
N GLY A 185 5.39 -4.26 28.06
CA GLY A 185 5.25 -3.04 28.84
C GLY A 185 5.37 -3.23 30.36
N PHE A 186 5.06 -4.43 30.86
CA PHE A 186 5.20 -4.79 32.27
C PHE A 186 6.59 -5.35 32.63
N GLU A 187 7.44 -5.66 31.66
CA GLU A 187 8.79 -6.14 31.91
C GLU A 187 9.72 -5.00 32.38
N PRO A 188 10.74 -5.29 33.23
CA PRO A 188 11.73 -4.31 33.62
C PRO A 188 12.45 -3.70 32.40
N GLY A 189 12.27 -2.40 32.19
CA GLY A 189 12.83 -1.68 31.03
C GLY A 189 11.91 -1.60 29.81
N GLY A 190 10.78 -2.32 29.79
CA GLY A 190 9.85 -2.39 28.66
C GLY A 190 8.86 -1.22 28.52
N ARG A 191 9.01 -0.14 29.30
CA ARG A 191 8.03 0.97 29.31
C ARG A 191 7.78 1.61 27.94
N HIS A 192 8.73 1.52 27.01
CA HIS A 192 8.55 2.04 25.65
C HIS A 192 7.43 1.31 24.88
N SER A 193 7.12 0.05 25.21
CA SER A 193 6.04 -0.70 24.56
C SER A 193 4.67 -0.06 24.85
N HIS A 194 4.48 0.53 26.04
CA HIS A 194 3.29 1.36 26.31
C HIS A 194 3.24 2.65 25.48
N ASP A 195 4.39 3.23 25.15
CA ASP A 195 4.45 4.42 24.28
C ASP A 195 4.07 4.06 22.85
N LEU A 196 4.53 2.90 22.35
CA LEU A 196 4.14 2.38 21.04
C LEU A 196 2.64 2.07 20.97
N LEU A 197 2.06 1.45 22.00
CA LEU A 197 0.60 1.25 22.07
C LEU A 197 -0.17 2.56 21.95
N ARG A 198 0.27 3.61 22.67
CA ARG A 198 -0.37 4.94 22.58
C ARG A 198 -0.17 5.57 21.20
N LYS A 199 1.01 5.39 20.60
CA LYS A 199 1.34 5.90 19.27
C LYS A 199 0.47 5.27 18.19
N TRP A 200 0.19 3.96 18.26
CA TRP A 200 -0.53 3.21 17.22
C TRP A 200 -2.02 3.01 17.52
N ALA A 201 -2.51 3.38 18.70
CA ALA A 201 -3.94 3.36 19.01
C ALA A 201 -4.83 4.06 17.94
N PRO A 202 -4.46 5.23 17.37
CA PRO A 202 -5.26 5.86 16.33
C PRO A 202 -5.37 5.03 15.05
N SER A 203 -4.28 4.41 14.59
CA SER A 203 -4.30 3.59 13.37
C SER A 203 -5.09 2.31 13.59
N HIS A 204 -4.97 1.67 14.75
CA HIS A 204 -5.77 0.47 15.07
C HIS A 204 -7.27 0.78 15.16
N ALA A 205 -7.64 1.93 15.72
CA ALA A 205 -9.02 2.38 15.75
C ALA A 205 -9.57 2.59 14.33
N LEU A 206 -8.76 3.20 13.44
CA LEU A 206 -9.11 3.39 12.04
C LEU A 206 -9.30 2.06 11.30
N VAL A 207 -8.42 1.09 11.51
CA VAL A 207 -8.54 -0.26 10.93
C VAL A 207 -9.82 -0.96 11.38
N ARG A 208 -10.15 -0.89 12.69
CA ARG A 208 -11.39 -1.46 13.22
C ARG A 208 -12.63 -0.76 12.65
N ALA A 209 -12.55 0.53 12.35
CA ALA A 209 -13.65 1.23 11.67
C ALA A 209 -13.87 0.67 10.25
N TRP A 210 -12.81 0.33 9.51
CA TRP A 210 -12.93 -0.27 8.17
C TRP A 210 -13.57 -1.66 8.19
N SER A 211 -13.26 -2.47 9.21
CA SER A 211 -13.78 -3.84 9.35
C SER A 211 -15.23 -3.91 9.80
N GLN A 212 -15.78 -2.82 10.36
CA GLN A 212 -17.18 -2.75 10.80
C GLN A 212 -18.16 -2.25 9.72
N VAL A 213 -17.67 -1.61 8.65
CA VAL A 213 -18.53 -1.05 7.59
C VAL A 213 -19.50 -2.08 6.98
N PRO A 214 -19.09 -3.32 6.66
CA PRO A 214 -20.01 -4.31 6.09
C PRO A 214 -21.04 -4.82 7.08
N ARG A 215 -20.68 -4.95 8.37
CA ARG A 215 -21.60 -5.40 9.43
C ARG A 215 -22.70 -4.37 9.69
N GLY A 216 -22.37 -3.07 9.62
CA GLY A 216 -23.35 -1.99 9.73
C GLY A 216 -24.38 -2.04 8.60
N VAL A 217 -23.92 -2.09 7.34
CA VAL A 217 -24.80 -2.13 6.17
C VAL A 217 -25.65 -3.41 6.12
N ALA A 218 -25.06 -4.57 6.40
CA ALA A 218 -25.80 -5.83 6.44
C ALA A 218 -26.82 -5.89 7.59
N ALA A 219 -26.49 -5.34 8.75
CA ALA A 219 -27.42 -5.24 9.87
C ALA A 219 -28.58 -4.28 9.55
N GLU A 220 -28.32 -3.15 8.89
CA GLU A 220 -29.36 -2.22 8.44
C GLU A 220 -30.29 -2.88 7.41
N MET A 221 -29.74 -3.57 6.41
CA MET A 221 -30.53 -4.31 5.42
C MET A 221 -31.37 -5.42 6.05
N GLU A 222 -30.82 -6.15 7.02
CA GLU A 222 -31.54 -7.21 7.73
C GLU A 222 -32.63 -6.64 8.66
N ILE A 223 -32.36 -5.52 9.34
CA ILE A 223 -33.38 -4.80 10.12
C ILE A 223 -34.53 -4.37 9.21
N GLU A 224 -34.25 -3.85 8.02
CA GLU A 224 -35.27 -3.43 7.07
C GLU A 224 -36.09 -4.63 6.55
N ARG A 225 -35.41 -5.75 6.22
CA ARG A 225 -36.08 -7.01 5.83
C ARG A 225 -36.98 -7.54 6.93
N LEU A 226 -36.50 -7.57 8.18
CA LEU A 226 -37.26 -8.03 9.34
C LEU A 226 -38.45 -7.10 9.61
N ARG A 227 -38.28 -5.78 9.50
CA ARG A 227 -39.38 -4.81 9.59
C ARG A 227 -40.44 -5.08 8.52
N ALA A 228 -40.05 -5.31 7.28
CA ALA A 228 -40.98 -5.62 6.20
C ALA A 228 -41.78 -6.92 6.45
N LEU A 229 -41.10 -7.97 6.96
CA LEU A 229 -41.73 -9.24 7.34
C LEU A 229 -42.73 -9.05 8.48
N VAL A 230 -42.35 -8.32 9.53
CA VAL A 230 -43.23 -8.08 10.68
C VAL A 230 -44.42 -7.21 10.28
N SER A 231 -44.23 -6.15 9.48
CA SER A 231 -45.32 -5.35 8.93
C SER A 231 -46.30 -6.18 8.09
N THR A 232 -45.78 -7.14 7.32
CA THR A 232 -46.62 -8.08 6.56
C THR A 232 -47.41 -9.00 7.49
N ALA A 233 -46.79 -9.51 8.56
CA ALA A 233 -47.47 -10.33 9.56
C ALA A 233 -48.55 -9.55 10.33
N VAL A 234 -48.29 -8.28 10.67
CA VAL A 234 -49.27 -7.38 11.30
C VAL A 234 -50.48 -7.20 10.38
N ARG A 235 -50.27 -6.99 9.09
CA ARG A 235 -51.36 -6.91 8.10
C ARG A 235 -52.18 -8.20 8.07
N TYR A 236 -51.55 -9.37 8.05
CA TYR A 236 -52.28 -10.66 8.09
C TYR A 236 -53.06 -10.86 9.38
N LEU A 237 -52.57 -10.35 10.51
CA LEU A 237 -53.31 -10.40 11.78
C LEU A 237 -54.55 -9.50 11.77
N TYR A 238 -54.47 -8.31 11.16
CA TYR A 238 -55.65 -7.46 10.95
C TYR A 238 -56.66 -8.12 10.00
N GLU A 239 -56.19 -8.72 8.89
CA GLU A 239 -57.06 -9.47 7.96
C GLU A 239 -57.75 -10.67 8.62
N ALA A 240 -57.12 -11.28 9.64
CA ALA A 240 -57.68 -12.37 10.43
C ALA A 240 -58.58 -11.90 11.60
N GLY A 241 -58.75 -10.59 11.80
CA GLY A 241 -59.56 -10.01 12.90
C GLY A 241 -58.88 -10.05 14.28
N GLU A 242 -57.57 -10.25 14.33
CA GLU A 242 -56.77 -10.34 15.55
C GLU A 242 -56.16 -8.97 15.93
N ASP A 243 -56.98 -7.93 15.91
CA ASP A 243 -56.58 -6.51 16.00
C ASP A 243 -55.75 -6.19 17.27
N SER A 244 -56.08 -6.84 18.39
CA SER A 244 -55.35 -6.66 19.65
C SER A 244 -53.90 -7.17 19.56
N LYS A 245 -53.69 -8.29 18.85
CA LYS A 245 -52.36 -8.88 18.62
C LYS A 245 -51.57 -8.08 17.59
N ALA A 246 -52.23 -7.66 16.51
CA ALA A 246 -51.65 -6.80 15.49
C ALA A 246 -51.16 -5.46 16.10
N GLY A 247 -52.02 -4.76 16.83
CA GLY A 247 -51.68 -3.49 17.47
C GLY A 247 -50.61 -3.61 18.56
N ARG A 248 -50.45 -4.77 19.20
CA ARG A 248 -49.34 -5.01 20.15
C ARG A 248 -47.99 -5.09 19.44
N ILE A 249 -47.94 -5.79 18.30
CA ILE A 249 -46.70 -5.96 17.52
C ILE A 249 -46.31 -4.65 16.84
N GLU A 250 -47.29 -3.93 16.28
CA GLU A 250 -47.08 -2.64 15.63
C GLU A 250 -46.52 -1.57 16.59
N ARG A 251 -47.03 -1.50 17.82
CA ARG A 251 -46.47 -0.61 18.86
C ARG A 251 -45.01 -0.93 19.17
N GLY A 252 -44.69 -2.22 19.32
CA GLY A 252 -43.32 -2.68 19.53
C GLY A 252 -42.38 -2.34 18.36
N LEU A 253 -42.86 -2.39 17.11
CA LEU A 253 -42.07 -2.04 15.92
C LEU A 253 -41.69 -0.55 15.87
N HIS A 254 -42.54 0.31 16.42
CA HIS A 254 -42.35 1.77 16.47
C HIS A 254 -41.76 2.28 17.79
N GLY A 255 -41.32 1.38 18.67
CA GLY A 255 -40.69 1.74 19.94
C GLY A 255 -41.63 2.43 20.93
N ARG A 256 -42.93 2.08 20.91
CA ARG A 256 -43.95 2.63 21.81
C ARG A 256 -44.54 1.57 22.73
#